data_AF-A0A3L6FCQ9-F1
#
_entry.id   AF-A0A3L6FCQ9-F1
#
_cell.length_a   1.000
_cell.length_b   1.000
_cell.length_c   1.000
_cell.angle_alpha   90.00
_cell.angle_beta   90.00
_cell.angle_gamma   90.00
#
_symmetry.space_group_name_H-M   'P 1'
#
loop_
_entity.id
_entity.type
_entity.pdbx_description
1 polymer ?
#
loop_
_entity_poly.entity_id
_entity_poly.type
_entity_poly.pdbx_seq_one_letter_code
_entity_poly.pdbx_strand_id
1 'polypeptide(L)'
;MAQHHRQMIARAEDAEKLNRKLHVDLTTTQARVAALESREAIAVEALKQAKDEHVQKLMEACLVTHNQRRALWIQELASSNPVQPIRAEDPQILEGHPVSIRGKKKAWELPEGAIVLEGVLVFPQAMDKQEHPESSRDPPP
;
A
#
# COMPACT_ATOMS: atom_id res chain seq x y z
N MET A 1 -7.95 -71.79 45.32
CA MET A 1 -7.64 -70.43 45.82
C MET A 1 -6.26 -69.92 45.40
N ALA A 2 -5.15 -70.62 45.67
CA ALA A 2 -3.80 -70.10 45.40
C ALA A 2 -3.47 -69.83 43.90
N GLN A 3 -3.94 -70.69 42.98
CA GLN A 3 -3.68 -70.52 41.54
C GLN A 3 -4.37 -69.27 40.96
N HIS A 4 -5.61 -69.01 41.38
CA HIS A 4 -6.38 -67.85 40.92
C HIS A 4 -5.73 -66.53 41.36
N HIS A 5 -5.25 -66.45 42.60
CA HIS A 5 -4.51 -65.28 43.09
C HIS A 5 -3.23 -65.03 42.30
N ARG A 6 -2.45 -66.08 42.01
CA ARG A 6 -1.26 -65.95 41.15
C ARG A 6 -1.59 -65.42 39.76
N GLN A 7 -2.68 -65.88 39.17
CA GLN A 7 -3.14 -65.39 37.87
C GLN A 7 -3.57 -63.92 37.92
N MET A 8 -4.26 -63.50 38.98
CA MET A 8 -4.65 -62.11 39.18
C MET A 8 -3.45 -61.18 39.35
N ILE A 9 -2.42 -61.63 40.08
CA ILE A 9 -1.17 -60.88 40.25
C ILE A 9 -0.44 -60.73 38.91
N ALA A 10 -0.25 -61.80 38.14
CA ALA A 10 0.41 -61.74 36.84
C ALA A 10 -0.31 -60.76 35.88
N ARG A 11 -1.65 -60.77 35.86
CA ARG A 11 -2.44 -59.82 35.06
C ARG A 11 -2.26 -58.37 35.51
N ALA A 12 -2.18 -58.13 36.83
CA ALA A 12 -1.96 -56.79 37.37
C ALA A 12 -0.56 -56.26 37.02
N GLU A 13 0.48 -57.10 37.10
CA GLU A 13 1.85 -56.74 36.72
C GLU A 13 1.96 -56.40 35.24
N ASP A 14 1.32 -57.17 34.36
CA ASP A 14 1.35 -56.89 32.91
C ASP A 14 0.57 -55.61 32.57
N ALA A 15 -0.54 -55.34 33.26
CA ALA A 15 -1.27 -54.07 33.14
C ALA A 15 -0.42 -52.89 33.62
N GLU A 16 0.33 -53.04 34.71
CA GLU A 16 1.24 -52.00 35.21
C GLU A 16 2.37 -51.70 34.21
N LYS A 17 2.99 -52.73 33.62
CA LYS A 17 3.99 -52.56 32.56
C LYS A 17 3.44 -51.79 31.37
N LEU A 18 2.22 -52.13 30.94
CA LEU A 18 1.54 -51.42 29.85
C LEU A 18 1.26 -49.97 30.23
N ASN A 19 0.79 -49.71 31.46
CA ASN A 19 0.51 -48.36 31.95
C ASN A 19 1.77 -47.49 31.94
N ARG A 20 2.89 -48.02 32.45
CA ARG A 20 4.20 -47.33 32.40
C ARG A 20 4.62 -47.02 30.96
N LYS A 21 4.46 -47.97 30.04
CA LYS A 21 4.76 -47.74 28.62
C LYS A 21 3.90 -46.63 28.02
N LEU A 22 2.59 -46.68 28.24
CA LEU A 22 1.66 -45.66 27.75
C LEU A 22 1.96 -44.29 28.35
N HIS A 23 2.39 -44.20 29.60
CA HIS A 23 2.79 -42.93 30.22
C HIS A 23 4.04 -42.33 29.54
N VAL A 24 5.02 -43.16 29.21
CA VAL A 24 6.22 -42.72 28.47
C VAL A 24 5.84 -42.28 27.04
N ASP A 25 5.00 -43.06 26.35
CA ASP A 25 4.54 -42.72 25.00
C ASP A 25 3.74 -41.41 25.00
N LEU A 26 2.84 -41.23 25.98
CA LEU A 26 2.08 -40.00 26.17
C LEU A 26 3.01 -38.81 26.40
N THR A 27 3.99 -38.93 27.30
CA THR A 27 4.94 -37.85 27.60
C THR A 27 5.78 -37.51 26.36
N THR A 28 6.20 -38.52 25.60
CA THR A 28 6.98 -38.34 24.37
C THR A 28 6.16 -37.65 23.29
N THR A 29 4.89 -38.03 23.12
CA THR A 29 3.99 -37.38 22.16
C THR A 29 3.69 -35.94 22.57
N GLN A 30 3.46 -35.66 23.84
CA GLN A 30 3.28 -34.29 24.35
C GLN A 30 4.50 -33.41 24.09
N ALA A 31 5.72 -33.91 24.34
CA ALA A 31 6.95 -33.18 24.04
C ALA A 31 7.10 -32.88 22.54
N ARG A 32 6.70 -33.82 21.66
CA ARG A 32 6.70 -33.62 20.22
C ARG A 32 5.68 -32.57 19.78
N VAL A 33 4.47 -32.59 20.35
CA VAL A 33 3.44 -31.58 20.07
C VAL A 33 3.94 -30.19 20.45
N ALA A 34 4.46 -30.02 21.67
CA ALA A 34 5.00 -28.72 22.12
C ALA A 34 6.16 -28.24 21.22
N ALA A 35 7.04 -29.14 20.78
CA ALA A 35 8.12 -28.79 19.86
C ALA A 35 7.61 -28.37 18.46
N LEU A 36 6.54 -28.99 17.97
CA LEU A 36 5.91 -28.63 16.70
C LEU A 36 5.19 -27.29 16.79
N GLU A 37 4.42 -27.06 17.85
CA GLU A 37 3.75 -25.78 18.12
C GLU A 37 4.75 -24.62 18.20
N SER A 38 5.88 -24.83 18.89
CA SER A 38 6.96 -23.84 18.96
C SER A 38 7.57 -23.56 17.58
N ARG A 39 7.81 -24.60 16.76
CA ARG A 39 8.34 -24.43 15.40
C ARG A 39 7.36 -23.70 14.49
N GLU A 40 6.08 -24.02 14.58
CA GLU A 40 5.04 -23.34 13.82
C GLU A 40 4.96 -21.85 14.20
N ALA A 41 4.98 -21.52 15.48
CA ALA A 41 5.01 -20.14 15.95
C ALA A 41 6.21 -19.36 15.38
N ILE A 42 7.41 -19.95 15.42
CA ILE A 42 8.63 -19.34 14.85
C ILE A 42 8.48 -19.13 13.34
N ALA A 43 7.96 -20.13 12.61
CA ALA A 43 7.79 -20.03 11.16
C ALA A 43 6.77 -18.97 10.76
N VAL A 44 5.66 -18.87 11.49
CA VAL A 44 4.62 -17.85 11.26
C VAL A 44 5.16 -16.44 11.53
N GLU A 45 5.93 -16.26 12.61
CA GLU A 45 6.55 -14.97 12.92
C GLU A 45 7.59 -14.56 11.88
N ALA A 46 8.46 -15.50 11.46
CA ALA A 46 9.44 -15.25 10.41
C ALA A 46 8.78 -14.88 9.07
N LEU A 47 7.67 -15.54 8.72
CA LEU A 47 6.91 -15.22 7.51
C LEU A 47 6.29 -13.82 7.57
N LYS A 48 5.72 -13.46 8.72
CA LYS A 48 5.15 -12.13 8.95
C LYS A 48 6.24 -11.07 8.80
N GLN A 49 7.39 -11.25 9.45
CA GLN A 49 8.53 -10.34 9.36
C GLN A 49 9.02 -10.19 7.91
N ALA A 50 9.20 -11.30 7.18
CA ALA A 50 9.64 -11.27 5.78
C ALA A 50 8.65 -10.52 4.87
N LYS A 51 7.34 -10.68 5.11
CA LYS A 51 6.30 -9.94 4.38
C LYS A 51 6.36 -8.44 4.69
N ASP A 52 6.49 -8.08 5.96
CA ASP A 52 6.54 -6.68 6.40
C ASP A 52 7.79 -6.00 5.82
N GLU A 53 8.95 -6.68 5.80
CA GLU A 53 10.17 -6.20 5.14
C GLU A 53 10.00 -6.03 3.62
N HIS A 54 9.31 -6.96 2.96
CA HIS A 54 9.06 -6.86 1.53
C HIS A 54 8.15 -5.67 1.21
N VAL A 55 7.07 -5.47 1.98
CA VAL A 55 6.18 -4.31 1.84
C VAL A 55 6.95 -3.01 2.05
N GLN A 56 7.82 -2.95 3.07
CA GLN A 56 8.68 -1.79 3.33
C GLN A 56 9.59 -1.49 2.13
N LYS A 57 10.30 -2.49 1.61
CA LYS A 57 11.17 -2.33 0.44
C LYS A 57 10.40 -1.87 -0.79
N LEU A 58 9.18 -2.40 -1.01
CA LEU A 58 8.34 -2.00 -2.13
C LEU A 58 7.86 -0.55 -1.99
N MET A 59 7.48 -0.13 -0.79
CA MET A 59 7.10 1.24 -0.49
C MET A 59 8.26 2.21 -0.78
N GLU A 60 9.46 1.90 -0.31
CA GLU A 60 10.66 2.70 -0.54
C GLU A 60 10.98 2.79 -2.04
N ALA A 61 11.00 1.66 -2.76
CA ALA A 61 11.26 1.64 -4.20
C ALA A 61 10.23 2.46 -4.99
N CYS A 62 8.95 2.38 -4.61
CA CYS A 62 7.88 3.15 -5.22
C CYS A 62 8.08 4.66 -5.01
N LEU A 63 8.35 5.09 -3.77
CA LEU A 63 8.60 6.49 -3.44
C LEU A 63 9.82 7.02 -4.19
N VAL A 64 10.93 6.29 -4.21
CA VAL A 64 12.15 6.69 -4.94
C VAL A 64 11.86 6.86 -6.42
N THR A 65 11.23 5.86 -7.05
CA THR A 65 10.94 5.88 -8.49
C THR A 65 9.95 6.98 -8.86
N HIS A 66 8.89 7.18 -8.06
CA HIS A 66 7.92 8.25 -8.28
C HIS A 66 8.59 9.63 -8.18
N ASN A 67 9.42 9.86 -7.16
CA ASN A 67 10.13 11.12 -7.00
C ASN A 67 11.13 11.37 -8.13
N GLN A 68 11.84 10.34 -8.60
CA GLN A 68 12.72 10.44 -9.76
C GLN A 68 11.96 10.85 -11.03
N ARG A 69 10.83 10.19 -11.33
CA ARG A 69 9.97 10.58 -12.48
C ARG A 69 9.46 12.00 -12.36
N ARG A 70 9.02 12.41 -11.16
CA ARG A 70 8.55 13.79 -10.92
C ARG A 70 9.67 14.81 -11.12
N ALA A 71 10.89 14.50 -10.68
CA ALA A 71 12.06 15.36 -10.89
C ALA A 71 12.41 15.52 -12.37
N LEU A 72 12.41 14.41 -13.14
CA LEU A 72 12.62 14.44 -14.58
C LEU A 72 11.57 15.30 -15.30
N TRP A 73 10.30 15.15 -14.92
CA TRP A 73 9.22 15.95 -15.51
C TRP A 73 9.38 17.45 -15.23
N ILE A 74 9.78 17.83 -14.00
CA ILE A 74 10.07 19.23 -13.66
C ILE A 74 11.25 19.77 -14.49
N GLN A 75 12.32 19.00 -14.66
CA GLN A 75 13.48 19.39 -15.47
C GLN A 75 13.10 19.58 -16.95
N GLU A 76 12.27 18.70 -17.50
CA GLU A 76 11.82 18.79 -18.89
C GLU A 76 10.90 20.01 -19.12
N LEU A 77 9.99 20.28 -18.19
CA LEU A 77 9.18 21.52 -18.18
C LEU A 77 10.06 22.78 -18.12
N ALA A 78 11.05 22.80 -17.24
CA ALA A 78 11.99 23.91 -17.10
C ALA A 78 12.88 24.10 -18.34
N SER A 79 13.24 23.01 -19.04
CA SER A 79 14.01 23.05 -20.28
C SER A 79 13.16 23.44 -21.49
N SER A 80 11.89 23.03 -21.55
CA SER A 80 10.98 23.30 -22.67
C SER A 80 10.44 24.73 -22.68
N ASN A 81 10.48 25.42 -21.53
CA ASN A 81 10.11 26.82 -21.43
C ASN A 81 11.26 27.59 -20.76
N PRO A 82 12.36 27.88 -21.49
CA PRO A 82 13.37 28.78 -21.00
C PRO A 82 12.71 30.15 -20.90
N VAL A 83 12.27 30.52 -19.70
CA VAL A 83 11.86 31.89 -19.39
C VAL A 83 13.03 32.75 -19.82
N GLN A 84 12.85 33.48 -20.92
CA GLN A 84 13.86 34.44 -21.35
C GLN A 84 14.03 35.40 -20.18
N PRO A 85 15.27 35.60 -19.67
CA PRO A 85 15.49 36.64 -18.70
C PRO A 85 15.03 37.92 -19.38
N ILE A 86 13.98 38.55 -18.84
CA ILE A 86 13.58 39.91 -19.21
C ILE A 86 14.87 40.72 -19.13
N ARG A 87 15.41 41.09 -20.29
CA ARG A 87 16.57 41.96 -20.33
C ARG A 87 16.12 43.22 -19.62
N ALA A 88 16.81 43.56 -18.54
CA ALA A 88 16.67 44.84 -17.88
C ALA A 88 17.18 45.92 -18.85
N GLU A 89 16.41 46.18 -19.89
CA GLU A 89 16.46 47.40 -20.67
C GLU A 89 15.78 48.46 -19.79
N ASP A 90 16.61 48.99 -18.89
CA ASP A 90 16.58 50.29 -18.23
C ASP A 90 15.20 50.97 -18.08
N PRO A 91 14.60 51.05 -16.88
CA PRO A 91 13.41 51.86 -16.65
C PRO A 91 13.80 53.33 -16.43
N GLN A 92 14.44 53.95 -17.41
CA GLN A 92 14.16 55.35 -17.68
C GLN A 92 12.97 55.37 -18.63
N ILE A 93 11.96 56.18 -18.30
CA ILE A 93 10.70 56.38 -19.03
C ILE A 93 9.56 55.47 -18.54
N LEU A 94 8.94 55.88 -17.42
CA LEU A 94 7.55 56.36 -17.41
C LEU A 94 7.19 56.83 -15.99
N GLU A 95 7.83 57.92 -15.58
CA GLU A 95 7.25 58.84 -14.63
C GLU A 95 5.96 59.41 -15.25
N GLY A 96 4.81 59.22 -14.57
CA GLY A 96 3.61 60.04 -14.80
C GLY A 96 2.42 59.38 -15.51
N HIS A 97 1.70 58.47 -14.83
CA HIS A 97 0.23 58.49 -14.82
C HIS A 97 -0.37 57.51 -13.79
N PRO A 98 -0.93 57.98 -12.65
CA PRO A 98 -1.77 57.15 -11.81
C PRO A 98 -3.19 57.13 -12.38
N VAL A 99 -3.49 56.14 -13.23
CA VAL A 99 -4.89 55.91 -13.63
C VAL A 99 -5.63 55.25 -12.46
N SER A 100 -6.39 56.09 -11.78
CA SER A 100 -7.40 55.76 -10.79
C SER A 100 -8.31 54.62 -11.26
N ILE A 101 -8.34 53.52 -10.51
CA ILE A 101 -9.48 52.61 -10.44
C ILE A 101 -9.90 52.44 -8.98
N ARG A 102 -10.29 53.55 -8.36
CA ARG A 102 -11.18 53.52 -7.19
C ARG A 102 -12.58 53.15 -7.69
N GLY A 103 -12.95 51.87 -7.57
CA GLY A 103 -14.36 51.46 -7.51
C GLY A 103 -14.84 50.41 -8.51
N LYS A 104 -14.28 49.20 -8.52
CA LYS A 104 -15.08 47.96 -8.68
C LYS A 104 -14.25 46.74 -8.27
N LYS A 105 -14.55 46.19 -7.10
CA LYS A 105 -14.09 44.88 -6.66
C LYS A 105 -14.72 43.85 -7.61
N LYS A 106 -14.03 43.53 -8.71
CA LYS A 106 -14.38 42.39 -9.55
C LYS A 106 -14.01 41.17 -8.71
N ALA A 107 -15.02 40.60 -8.05
CA ALA A 107 -14.95 39.19 -7.71
C ALA A 107 -14.59 38.46 -9.01
N TRP A 108 -13.48 37.73 -9.01
CA TRP A 108 -13.32 36.66 -9.99
C TRP A 108 -14.48 35.71 -9.70
N GLU A 109 -15.59 35.88 -10.42
CA GLU A 109 -16.69 34.93 -10.35
C GLU A 109 -16.11 33.59 -10.78
N LEU A 110 -16.06 32.66 -9.82
CA LEU A 110 -15.72 31.27 -10.07
C LEU A 110 -16.67 30.78 -11.17
N PRO A 111 -16.16 30.24 -12.30
CA PRO A 111 -17.02 29.60 -13.28
C PRO A 111 -17.88 28.56 -12.57
N GLU A 112 -19.17 28.51 -12.90
CA GLU A 112 -20.12 27.60 -12.26
C GLU A 112 -19.64 26.15 -12.44
N GLY A 113 -19.16 25.53 -11.36
CA GLY A 113 -18.52 24.20 -11.36
C GLY A 113 -17.03 24.15 -10.98
N ALA A 114 -16.37 25.29 -10.75
CA ALA A 114 -14.98 25.31 -10.26
C ALA A 114 -14.91 24.90 -8.77
N ILE A 115 -14.40 23.71 -8.49
CA ILE A 115 -14.15 23.24 -7.12
C ILE A 115 -12.73 23.69 -6.72
N VAL A 116 -12.63 24.53 -5.69
CA VAL A 116 -11.35 25.02 -5.17
C VAL A 116 -10.79 24.01 -4.17
N LEU A 117 -9.76 23.26 -4.56
CA LEU A 117 -8.87 22.56 -3.63
C LEU A 117 -7.57 23.36 -3.52
N GLU A 118 -7.42 24.02 -2.38
CA GLU A 118 -6.16 24.52 -1.81
C GLU A 118 -5.14 25.10 -2.83
N GLY A 119 -5.57 26.09 -3.63
CA GLY A 119 -4.67 26.97 -4.36
C GLY A 119 -4.37 26.62 -5.82
N VAL A 120 -5.02 25.62 -6.43
CA VAL A 120 -4.92 25.34 -7.87
C VAL A 120 -6.26 25.58 -8.57
N LEU A 121 -6.29 26.46 -9.57
CA LEU A 121 -7.44 26.62 -10.46
C LEU A 121 -7.47 25.46 -11.45
N VAL A 122 -8.28 24.43 -11.15
CA VAL A 122 -8.56 23.35 -12.08
C VAL A 122 -9.82 23.72 -12.87
N PHE A 123 -9.66 23.94 -14.18
CA PHE A 123 -10.79 24.13 -15.07
C PHE A 123 -11.48 22.77 -15.32
N PRO A 124 -12.82 22.67 -15.19
CA PRO A 124 -13.54 21.49 -15.62
C PRO A 124 -13.41 21.40 -17.14
N GLN A 125 -12.71 20.37 -17.62
CA GLN A 125 -12.64 20.06 -19.04
C GLN A 125 -14.06 19.75 -19.49
N ALA A 126 -14.57 20.53 -20.45
CA ALA A 126 -15.91 20.37 -20.99
C ALA A 126 -16.08 18.92 -21.46
N MET A 127 -16.94 18.16 -20.78
CA MET A 127 -17.50 16.96 -21.36
C MET A 127 -18.43 17.38 -22.49
N ASP A 128 -17.85 17.46 -23.68
CA ASP A 128 -18.62 17.42 -24.91
C ASP A 128 -19.52 16.18 -24.84
N LYS A 129 -20.81 16.45 -24.89
CA LYS A 129 -21.84 15.44 -25.08
C LYS A 129 -21.75 15.00 -26.54
N GLN A 130 -21.08 13.88 -26.78
CA GLN A 130 -21.39 13.05 -27.96
C GLN A 130 -22.01 11.72 -27.52
N GLU A 131 -23.30 11.78 -27.21
CA GLU A 131 -24.27 10.77 -27.66
C GLU A 131 -24.52 11.08 -29.15
N HIS A 132 -24.55 10.21 -30.15
CA HIS A 132 -24.89 8.78 -30.36
C HIS A 132 -24.56 8.47 -31.87
N PRO A 133 -24.86 7.32 -32.53
CA PRO A 133 -24.95 5.90 -32.15
C PRO A 133 -24.22 4.90 -33.13
N GLU A 134 -24.10 3.64 -32.71
CA GLU A 134 -23.99 2.37 -33.49
C GLU A 134 -22.98 2.20 -34.65
N SER A 135 -21.95 1.38 -34.42
CA SER A 135 -21.31 0.57 -35.47
C SER A 135 -21.11 -0.87 -34.99
N SER A 136 -22.17 -1.67 -35.14
CA SER A 136 -22.11 -3.13 -35.13
C SER A 136 -21.52 -3.63 -36.44
N ARG A 137 -20.34 -4.25 -36.41
CA ARG A 137 -19.91 -5.23 -37.42
C ARG A 137 -19.16 -6.38 -36.74
N ASP A 138 -19.72 -7.57 -36.92
CA ASP A 138 -19.28 -8.88 -36.41
C ASP A 138 -17.84 -9.25 -36.80
N PRO A 139 -17.20 -10.18 -36.05
CA PRO A 139 -15.90 -10.73 -36.40
C PRO A 139 -16.03 -11.86 -37.46
N PRO A 140 -15.05 -12.04 -38.37
CA PRO A 140 -14.97 -13.21 -39.24
C PRO A 140 -14.21 -14.39 -38.56
N PRO A 141 -14.36 -15.62 -39.08
CA PRO A 141 -14.24 -16.89 -38.33
C PRO A 141 -12.83 -17.32 -37.93
#